data_AF-Q9ZTS9-F1
#
_entry.id   AF-Q9ZTS9-F1
#
_cell.length_a   1.000
_cell.length_b   1.000
_cell.length_c   1.000
_cell.angle_alpha   90.00
_cell.angle_beta   90.00
_cell.angle_gamma   90.00
#
_symmetry.space_group_name_H-M   'P 1'
#
loop_
_entity.id
_entity.type
_entity.pdbx_description
1 polymer ?
#
loop_
_entity_poly.entity_id
_entity_poly.type
_entity_poly.pdbx_seq_one_letter_code
_entity_poly.pdbx_strand_id
1 'polypeptide(L)' 'MAYSSVSSCLLLLLCLAVVASAQLSPTFYDTSCPNALSTIKSAVNAAVQKENRMGASLL' A
#
# COMPACT_ATOMS: atom_id res chain seq x y z
N MET A 1 -20.95 27.04 -15.73
CA MET A 1 -19.88 26.23 -16.37
C MET A 1 -18.89 25.66 -15.35
N ALA A 2 -18.47 26.42 -14.32
CA ALA A 2 -17.56 25.93 -13.28
C ALA A 2 -18.13 24.77 -12.42
N TYR A 3 -19.42 24.78 -12.10
CA TYR A 3 -20.08 23.76 -11.25
C TYR A 3 -20.08 22.36 -11.88
N SER A 4 -20.32 22.25 -13.20
CA SER A 4 -20.23 20.97 -13.91
C SER A 4 -18.80 20.44 -13.98
N SER A 5 -17.80 21.30 -14.19
CA SER A 5 -16.39 20.88 -14.21
C SER A 5 -15.93 20.37 -12.86
N VAL A 6 -16.30 21.04 -11.76
CA VAL A 6 -15.98 20.59 -10.39
C VAL A 6 -16.66 19.26 -10.05
N SER A 7 -17.93 19.09 -10.43
CA SER A 7 -18.67 17.84 -10.25
C SER A 7 -18.06 16.67 -11.03
N SER A 8 -17.61 16.91 -12.27
CA SER A 8 -16.91 15.91 -13.10
C SER A 8 -15.57 15.49 -12.49
N CYS A 9 -14.76 16.43 -12.01
CA CYS A 9 -13.51 16.14 -11.32
C CYS A 9 -13.73 15.30 -10.05
N LEU A 10 -14.76 15.62 -9.27
CA LEU A 10 -15.09 14.86 -8.06
C LEU A 10 -15.48 13.41 -8.40
N LEU A 11 -16.28 13.21 -9.45
CA LEU A 11 -16.64 11.87 -9.93
C LEU A 11 -15.40 11.07 -10.37
N LEU A 12 -14.46 11.71 -11.08
CA LEU A 12 -13.22 11.08 -11.52
C LEU A 12 -12.36 10.64 -10.33
N LEU A 13 -12.21 11.50 -9.31
CA LEU A 13 -11.45 11.17 -8.10
C LEU A 13 -12.08 10.01 -7.33
N LEU A 14 -13.42 9.98 -7.23
CA LEU A 14 -14.15 8.88 -6.59
C LEU A 14 -13.96 7.55 -7.35
N CYS A 15 -14.03 7.56 -8.68
CA CYS A 15 -13.74 6.37 -9.49
C CYS A 15 -12.31 5.88 -9.29
N LEU A 16 -11.33 6.79 -9.24
CA LEU A 16 -9.92 6.43 -9.06
C LEU A 16 -9.67 5.82 -7.68
N ALA A 17 -10.32 6.34 -6.63
CA ALA A 17 -10.26 5.78 -5.29
C ALA A 17 -10.82 4.35 -5.21
N VAL A 18 -11.93 4.07 -5.91
CA VAL A 18 -12.51 2.73 -5.98
C VAL A 18 -11.57 1.75 -6.68
N VAL A 19 -10.97 2.14 -7.81
CA VAL A 19 -10.01 1.29 -8.55
C VAL A 19 -8.75 1.02 -7.72
N ALA A 20 -8.21 2.04 -7.05
CA ALA A 20 -7.06 1.90 -6.15
C ALA A 20 -7.34 0.93 -4.99
N SER A 21 -8.58 0.90 -4.50
CA SER A 21 -9.00 -0.01 -3.43
C SER A 21 -9.21 -1.45 -3.93
N ALA A 22 -9.67 -1.63 -5.17
CA ALA A 22 -10.04 -2.94 -5.71
C ALA A 22 -8.84 -3.81 -6.16
N GLN A 23 -7.67 -3.22 -6.43
CA GLN A 23 -6.47 -3.97 -6.82
C GLN A 23 -5.70 -4.59 -5.65
N LEU A 24 -6.10 -4.32 -4.40
CA LEU A 24 -5.43 -4.85 -3.23
C LEU A 24 -6.02 -6.20 -2.83
N SER A 25 -5.16 -7.20 -2.67
CA SER A 25 -5.51 -8.50 -2.11
C SER A 25 -4.50 -8.89 -1.03
N PRO A 26 -4.93 -9.43 0.13
CA PRO A 26 -4.02 -9.97 1.14
C PRO A 26 -3.08 -11.06 0.60
N THR A 27 -3.47 -11.72 -0.50
CA THR A 27 -2.77 -12.85 -1.12
C THR A 27 -2.14 -12.49 -2.47
N PHE A 28 -1.97 -11.20 -2.76
CA PHE A 28 -1.49 -10.73 -4.08
C PHE A 28 -0.16 -11.37 -4.52
N TYR A 29 0.74 -11.67 -3.57
CA TYR A 29 2.06 -12.23 -3.85
C TYR A 29 2.14 -13.76 -3.73
N ASP A 30 1.05 -14.46 -3.37
CA ASP A 30 1.11 -15.89 -3.05
C ASP A 30 1.66 -16.75 -4.21
N THR A 31 1.38 -16.36 -5.46
CA THR A 31 1.85 -17.08 -6.65
C THR A 31 3.18 -16.55 -7.19
N SER A 32 3.36 -15.23 -7.21
CA SER A 32 4.53 -14.58 -7.84
C SER A 32 5.75 -14.54 -6.93
N CYS A 33 5.54 -14.48 -5.62
CA CYS A 33 6.60 -14.46 -4.60
C CYS A 33 6.05 -14.98 -3.26
N PRO A 34 5.84 -16.30 -3.11
CA PRO A 34 5.18 -16.89 -1.92
C PRO A 34 5.88 -16.57 -0.60
N ASN A 35 7.19 -16.29 -0.64
CA ASN A 35 7.98 -16.00 0.54
C ASN A 35 8.07 -14.50 0.88
N ALA A 36 7.46 -13.60 0.09
CA ALA A 36 7.62 -12.15 0.22
C ALA A 36 7.42 -11.67 1.67
N LEU A 37 6.30 -12.03 2.29
CA LEU A 37 5.98 -11.61 3.66
C LEU A 37 6.99 -12.14 4.69
N SER A 38 7.41 -13.40 4.54
CA SER A 38 8.39 -14.01 5.45
C SER A 38 9.77 -13.33 5.35
N THR A 39 10.21 -13.04 4.12
CA THR A 39 11.49 -12.36 3.85
C THR A 39 11.47 -10.93 4.41
N ILE A 40 10.39 -10.19 4.18
CA ILE A 40 10.23 -8.81 4.70
C ILE A 40 10.29 -8.81 6.23
N LYS A 41 9.56 -9.72 6.90
CA LYS A 41 9.57 -9.84 8.36
C LYS A 41 10.96 -10.13 8.90
N SER A 42 11.69 -11.08 8.30
CA SER A 42 13.06 -11.40 8.70
C SER A 42 14.01 -10.21 8.56
N ALA A 43 13.93 -9.49 7.44
CA ALA A 43 14.76 -8.31 7.20
C ALA A 43 14.45 -7.16 8.18
N VAL A 44 13.17 -6.86 8.39
CA VAL A 44 12.73 -5.84 9.36
C VAL A 44 13.17 -6.20 10.77
N ASN A 45 12.97 -7.45 11.19
CA ASN A 45 13.39 -7.91 12.51
C ASN A 45 14.91 -7.81 12.71
N ALA A 46 15.70 -8.14 11.69
CA ALA A 46 17.16 -7.99 11.75
C ALA A 46 17.57 -6.50 11.84
N ALA A 47 16.91 -5.62 11.09
CA ALA A 47 17.18 -4.19 11.11
C ALA A 47 16.83 -3.55 12.47
N VAL A 48 15.70 -3.92 13.06
CA VAL A 48 15.28 -3.45 14.39
C VAL A 48 16.20 -3.99 15.49
N GLN A 49 16.60 -5.26 15.42
CA GLN A 49 17.57 -5.83 16.38
C GLN A 49 18.93 -5.14 16.32
N LYS A 50 19.34 -4.70 15.12
CA LYS A 50 20.58 -3.94 14.94
C LYS A 50 20.46 -2.53 15.50
N GLU A 51 19.34 -1.86 15.25
CA GLU A 51 19.07 -0.50 15.69
C GLU A 51 17.62 -0.36 16.15
N ASN A 52 17.36 -0.36 17.46
CA ASN A 52 16.00 -0.37 18.00
C ASN A 52 15.11 0.78 17.46
N ARG A 53 15.71 1.96 17.22
CA ARG A 53 15.02 3.12 16.66
C ARG A 53 14.56 2.95 15.21
N MET A 54 15.10 1.97 14.49
CA MET A 54 14.70 1.65 13.11
C MET A 54 13.23 1.24 13.03
N GLY A 55 12.67 0.61 14.07
CA GLY A 55 11.26 0.24 14.09
C GLY A 55 10.34 1.45 13.94
N ALA A 56 10.69 2.56 14.58
CA ALA A 56 9.96 3.82 14.44
C ALA A 56 10.21 4.52 13.09
N SER A 57 11.35 4.28 12.45
CA SER A 57 11.64 4.83 11.12
C SER A 57 10.90 4.10 9.99
N LEU A 58 10.47 2.87 10.22
CA LEU A 58 9.76 2.04 9.24
C LEU A 58 8.23 2.18 9.33
N LEU A 59 7.72 2.83 10.38
CA LEU A 59 6.31 3.16 10.60
C LEU A 59 6.03 4.60 10.17
#